data_AF-U2G3M4-F1
#
_entry.id   AF-U2G3M4-F1
#
_cell.length_a   1.000
_cell.length_b   1.000
_cell.length_c   1.000
_cell.angle_alpha   90.00
_cell.angle_beta   90.00
_cell.angle_gamma   90.00
#
_symmetry.space_group_name_H-M   'P 1'
#
loop_
_entity.id
_entity.type
_entity.pdbx_description
1 polymer ?
#
loop_
_entity_poly.entity_id
_entity_poly.type
_entity_poly.pdbx_seq_one_letter_code
_entity_poly.pdbx_strand_id
1 'polypeptide(L)'
;MPRRRRPRRDREGRQSARGWLLRGLGTNLLTPKVGLFYVSFLPQFIPANVNVIAFSTLLAAIHAGLTLPWFVLLISATRPFAGALGRPAVTRTLDGITGTVLIGFGLRLALLPHAR
;
A
#
# COMPACT_ATOMS: atom_id res chain seq x y z
N MET A 1 16.34 44.05 -9.26
CA MET A 1 15.96 43.39 -7.99
C MET A 1 15.11 42.15 -8.28
N PRO A 2 15.59 40.90 -8.10
CA PRO A 2 14.77 39.71 -8.28
C PRO A 2 14.12 39.28 -6.96
N ARG A 3 12.78 39.15 -6.97
CA ARG A 3 11.96 38.68 -5.84
C ARG A 3 12.37 37.26 -5.43
N ARG A 4 12.92 37.12 -4.22
CA ARG A 4 13.09 35.83 -3.53
C ARG A 4 11.73 35.13 -3.40
N ARG A 5 11.49 34.06 -4.16
CA ARG A 5 10.42 33.09 -3.86
C ARG A 5 10.79 32.39 -2.55
N ARG A 6 10.04 32.66 -1.49
CA ARG A 6 10.19 31.95 -0.21
C ARG A 6 9.86 30.46 -0.44
N PRO A 7 10.70 29.53 0.02
CA PRO A 7 10.36 28.11 -0.02
C PRO A 7 9.21 27.86 0.95
N ARG A 8 8.12 27.29 0.47
CA ARG A 8 6.96 26.86 1.26
C ARG A 8 7.33 25.57 2.01
N ARG A 9 8.30 25.64 2.93
CA ARG A 9 8.94 24.48 3.59
C ARG A 9 8.52 24.28 5.05
N ASP A 10 7.40 24.88 5.46
CA ASP A 10 7.11 25.09 6.88
C ASP A 10 5.89 24.29 7.40
N ARG A 11 5.29 23.41 6.58
CA ARG A 11 4.11 22.60 6.99
C ARG A 11 4.37 21.11 7.22
N GLU A 12 5.60 20.64 7.01
CA GLU A 12 5.96 19.23 7.26
C GLU A 12 6.43 18.99 8.71
N GLY A 13 6.86 20.04 9.42
CA GLY A 13 7.54 19.96 10.71
C GLY A 13 6.69 19.68 11.95
N ARG A 14 5.43 19.22 11.82
CA ARG A 14 4.55 18.98 12.98
C ARG A 14 3.57 17.82 12.85
N GLN A 15 3.80 16.89 11.93
CA GLN A 15 3.05 15.63 11.96
C GLN A 15 3.58 14.78 13.11
N SER A 16 2.90 14.87 14.26
CA SER A 16 3.05 13.94 15.39
C SER A 16 2.94 12.50 14.90
N ALA A 17 3.57 11.54 15.57
CA ALA A 17 3.40 10.10 15.30
C ALA A 17 1.92 9.71 15.15
N ARG A 18 1.04 10.40 15.89
CA ARG A 18 -0.42 10.27 15.78
C ARG A 18 -0.98 10.69 14.41
N GLY A 19 -0.43 11.74 13.79
CA GLY A 19 -0.81 12.18 12.44
C GLY A 19 -0.43 11.16 11.37
N TRP A 20 0.77 10.59 11.45
CA TRP A 20 1.20 9.50 10.56
C TRP A 20 0.37 8.23 10.76
N LEU A 21 0.04 7.88 12.02
CA LEU A 21 -0.84 6.77 12.34
C LEU A 21 -2.24 6.97 11.75
N LEU A 22 -2.85 8.14 11.95
CA LEU A 22 -4.18 8.46 11.42
C LEU A 22 -4.20 8.46 9.89
N ARG A 23 -3.12 8.93 9.26
CA ARG A 23 -3.01 8.90 7.80
C ARG A 23 -2.86 7.47 7.28
N GLY A 24 -2.07 6.64 7.95
CA GLY A 24 -1.95 5.21 7.66
C GLY A 24 -3.29 4.48 7.83
N LEU A 25 -3.98 4.70 8.95
CA LEU A 25 -5.33 4.19 9.23
C LEU A 25 -6.32 4.62 8.15
N GLY A 26 -6.38 5.91 7.84
CA GLY A 26 -7.28 6.42 6.80
C GLY A 26 -7.00 5.79 5.45
N THR A 27 -5.73 5.69 5.05
CA THR A 27 -5.38 5.08 3.75
C THR A 27 -5.73 3.59 3.70
N ASN A 28 -5.59 2.88 4.82
CA ASN A 28 -5.92 1.45 4.91
C ASN A 28 -7.45 1.22 4.91
N LEU A 29 -8.20 2.02 5.67
CA LEU A 29 -9.66 1.96 5.73
C LEU A 29 -10.32 2.39 4.42
N LEU A 30 -9.74 3.34 3.69
CA LEU A 30 -10.23 3.80 2.40
C LEU A 30 -9.86 2.88 1.24
N THR A 31 -9.04 1.84 1.45
CA THR A 31 -8.86 0.79 0.44
C THR A 31 -9.96 -0.25 0.61
N PRO A 32 -11.05 -0.21 -0.19
CA PRO A 32 -12.14 -1.17 -0.05
C PRO A 32 -11.68 -2.61 -0.27
N LYS A 33 -10.48 -2.82 -0.84
CA LYS A 33 -9.90 -4.13 -1.14
C LYS A 33 -9.87 -5.07 0.06
N VAL A 34 -9.47 -4.58 1.25
CA VAL A 34 -9.42 -5.43 2.45
C VAL A 34 -10.84 -5.75 2.92
N GLY A 35 -11.71 -4.75 3.04
CA GLY A 35 -13.10 -4.96 3.43
C GLY A 35 -13.85 -5.92 2.49
N LEU A 36 -13.67 -5.76 1.18
CA LEU A 36 -14.30 -6.60 0.15
C LEU A 36 -13.73 -8.03 0.16
N PHE A 37 -12.43 -8.19 0.39
CA PHE A 37 -11.81 -9.50 0.59
C PHE A 37 -12.44 -10.19 1.80
N TYR A 38 -12.55 -9.52 2.95
CA TYR A 38 -13.16 -10.12 4.14
C TYR A 38 -14.63 -10.45 3.91
N VAL A 39 -15.44 -9.57 3.33
CA VAL A 39 -16.86 -9.83 3.04
C VAL A 39 -17.05 -11.00 2.06
N SER A 40 -16.17 -11.15 1.06
CA SER A 40 -16.31 -12.19 0.03
C SER A 40 -15.66 -13.52 0.43
N PHE A 41 -14.55 -13.48 1.16
CA PHE A 41 -13.78 -14.68 1.52
C PHE A 41 -14.11 -15.23 2.91
N LEU A 42 -14.55 -14.42 3.88
CA LEU A 42 -14.86 -14.96 5.22
C LEU A 42 -16.02 -15.96 5.25
N PRO A 43 -17.16 -15.74 4.57
CA PRO A 43 -18.32 -16.61 4.73
C PRO A 43 -18.02 -18.08 4.41
N GLN A 44 -17.08 -18.34 3.50
CA GLN A 44 -16.70 -19.70 3.12
C GLN A 44 -15.85 -20.43 4.17
N PHE A 45 -15.26 -19.71 5.13
CA PHE A 45 -14.43 -20.27 6.20
C PHE A 45 -15.14 -20.28 7.56
N ILE A 46 -16.36 -19.74 7.65
CA ILE A 46 -17.12 -19.67 8.89
C ILE A 46 -18.07 -20.88 8.97
N PRO A 47 -17.88 -21.79 9.95
CA PRO A 47 -18.85 -22.84 10.20
C PRO A 47 -20.20 -22.24 10.64
N ALA A 48 -21.31 -22.83 10.19
CA ALA A 48 -22.65 -22.27 10.38
C ALA A 48 -23.11 -22.13 11.86
N ASN A 49 -22.37 -22.73 12.80
CA ASN A 49 -22.71 -22.80 14.22
C ASN A 49 -21.85 -21.88 15.13
N VAL A 50 -21.07 -20.95 14.58
CA VAL A 50 -20.23 -20.03 15.37
C VAL A 50 -20.62 -18.56 15.18
N ASN A 51 -20.26 -17.73 16.17
CA ASN A 51 -20.46 -16.28 16.09
C ASN A 51 -19.57 -15.68 14.98
N VAL A 52 -20.23 -15.24 13.91
CA VAL A 52 -19.61 -14.64 12.71
C VAL A 52 -18.66 -13.49 13.07
N ILE A 53 -19.05 -12.60 13.98
CA ILE A 53 -18.26 -11.42 14.35
C ILE A 53 -16.97 -11.84 15.08
N ALA A 54 -17.09 -12.75 16.05
CA ALA A 54 -15.95 -13.24 16.82
C ALA A 54 -14.94 -13.97 15.92
N PHE A 55 -15.43 -14.84 15.02
CA PHE A 55 -14.57 -15.60 14.11
C PHE A 55 -13.91 -14.71 13.04
N SER A 56 -14.65 -13.74 12.50
CA SER A 56 -14.12 -12.74 11.57
C SER A 56 -13.03 -11.88 12.21
N THR A 57 -13.24 -11.47 13.46
CA THR A 57 -12.27 -10.69 14.24
C THR A 57 -11.01 -11.51 14.52
N LEU A 58 -11.15 -12.79 14.86
CA LEU A 58 -10.03 -13.70 15.06
C LEU A 58 -9.21 -13.85 13.77
N LEU A 59 -9.85 -14.08 12.62
CA LEU A 59 -9.15 -14.20 11.35
C LEU A 59 -8.42 -12.90 10.98
N ALA A 60 -9.07 -11.75 11.20
CA ALA A 60 -8.45 -10.45 11.02
C ALA A 60 -7.22 -10.24 11.92
N ALA A 61 -7.28 -10.68 13.18
CA ALA A 61 -6.17 -10.62 14.11
C ALA A 61 -5.00 -11.53 13.69
N ILE A 62 -5.29 -12.77 13.26
CA ILE A 62 -4.28 -13.70 12.72
C ILE A 62 -3.61 -13.09 11.50
N HIS A 63 -4.40 -12.57 10.56
CA HIS A 63 -3.87 -11.92 9.36
C HIS A 63 -2.97 -10.73 9.73
N ALA A 64 -3.43 -9.82 10.58
CA ALA A 64 -2.61 -8.70 11.06
C ALA A 64 -1.31 -9.18 11.72
N GLY A 65 -1.38 -10.26 12.52
CA GLY A 65 -0.25 -10.90 13.17
C GLY A 65 0.76 -11.53 12.20
N LEU A 66 0.34 -11.98 11.01
CA LEU A 66 1.25 -12.44 9.95
C LEU A 66 1.84 -11.26 9.17
N THR A 67 1.01 -10.27 8.82
CA THR A 67 1.42 -9.17 7.94
C THR A 67 2.34 -8.18 8.65
N LEU A 68 2.19 -7.98 9.96
CA LEU A 68 3.07 -7.09 10.75
C LEU A 68 4.54 -7.54 10.75
N PRO A 69 4.90 -8.78 11.17
CA PRO A 69 6.27 -9.29 11.06
C PRO A 69 6.78 -9.29 9.63
N TRP A 70 5.92 -9.61 8.66
CA TRP A 70 6.27 -9.57 7.25
C TRP A 70 6.67 -8.15 6.80
N PHE A 71 5.89 -7.13 7.16
CA PHE A 71 6.25 -5.74 6.88
C PHE A 71 7.49 -5.29 7.63
N VAL A 72 7.67 -5.70 8.89
CA VAL A 72 8.89 -5.42 9.65
C VAL A 72 10.11 -6.01 8.94
N LEU A 73 9.99 -7.24 8.44
CA LEU A 73 11.03 -7.92 7.66
C LEU A 73 11.31 -7.18 6.34
N LEU A 74 10.28 -6.77 5.60
CA LEU A 74 10.46 -5.98 4.37
C LEU A 74 11.12 -4.63 4.64
N ILE A 75 10.68 -3.92 5.68
CA ILE A 75 11.25 -2.62 6.07
C ILE A 75 12.70 -2.78 6.52
N SER A 76 13.01 -3.80 7.33
CA SER A 76 14.37 -4.06 7.79
C SER A 76 15.28 -4.48 6.64
N ALA A 77 14.80 -5.34 5.74
CA ALA A 77 15.50 -5.72 4.51
C ALA A 77 15.73 -4.53 3.59
N THR A 78 14.84 -3.54 3.57
CA THR A 78 15.00 -2.33 2.75
C THR A 78 16.11 -1.39 3.27
N ARG A 79 16.50 -1.45 4.55
CA ARG A 79 17.54 -0.58 5.13
C ARG A 79 18.90 -0.64 4.38
N PRO A 80 19.49 -1.81 4.09
CA PRO A 80 20.70 -1.88 3.27
C PRO A 80 20.46 -1.44 1.82
N PHE A 81 19.27 -1.68 1.28
CA PHE A 81 18.89 -1.24 -0.07
C PHE A 81 18.61 0.26 -0.17
N ALA A 82 18.31 0.95 0.94
CA ALA A 82 18.03 2.38 0.94
C ALA A 82 19.22 3.20 0.41
N GLY A 83 20.46 2.76 0.68
CA GLY A 83 21.66 3.36 0.09
C GLY A 83 21.77 3.15 -1.42
N ALA A 84 21.30 2.01 -1.93
CA ALA A 84 21.28 1.70 -3.37
C ALA A 84 20.10 2.37 -4.10
N LEU A 85 18.90 2.39 -3.51
CA LEU A 85 17.70 3.06 -4.01
C LEU A 85 17.81 4.58 -3.97
N GLY A 86 18.65 5.15 -3.10
CA GLY A 86 18.96 6.58 -3.13
C GLY A 86 19.74 7.01 -4.39
N ARG A 87 20.31 6.06 -5.15
CA ARG A 87 21.05 6.37 -6.38
C ARG A 87 20.05 6.71 -7.51
N PRO A 88 20.19 7.89 -8.15
CA PRO A 88 19.29 8.31 -9.24
C PRO A 88 19.18 7.31 -10.40
N ALA A 89 20.22 6.50 -10.63
CA ALA A 89 20.23 5.48 -11.66
C ALA A 89 19.28 4.30 -11.35
N VAL A 90 19.13 3.93 -10.06
CA VAL A 90 18.29 2.81 -9.64
C VAL A 90 16.82 3.20 -9.69
N THR A 91 16.48 4.39 -9.16
CA THR A 91 15.12 4.93 -9.26
C THR A 91 14.69 5.13 -10.70
N ARG A 92 15.56 5.70 -11.54
CA ARG A 92 15.26 5.91 -12.96
C ARG A 92 15.07 4.60 -13.74
N THR A 93 15.81 3.54 -13.38
CA THR A 93 15.61 2.21 -13.96
C THR A 93 14.29 1.60 -13.51
N LEU A 94 13.96 1.68 -12.21
CA LEU A 94 12.69 1.19 -11.68
C LEU A 94 11.48 1.93 -12.26
N ASP A 95 11.57 3.26 -12.37
CA ASP A 95 10.54 4.09 -12.99
C ASP A 95 10.39 3.77 -14.48
N GLY A 96 11.51 3.56 -15.19
CA GLY A 96 11.52 3.17 -16.60
C GLY A 96 10.89 1.80 -16.83
N ILE A 97 11.23 0.79 -16.01
CA ILE A 97 10.64 -0.54 -16.09
C ILE A 97 9.14 -0.47 -15.77
N THR A 98 8.77 0.20 -14.67
CA THR A 98 7.37 0.32 -14.24
C THR A 98 6.53 1.04 -15.31
N GLY A 99 7.03 2.15 -15.85
CA GLY A 99 6.37 2.89 -16.93
C GLY A 99 6.23 2.04 -18.20
N THR A 100 7.27 1.30 -18.58
CA THR A 100 7.23 0.40 -19.74
C THR A 100 6.21 -0.72 -19.56
N VAL A 101 6.17 -1.36 -18.38
CA VAL A 101 5.20 -2.41 -18.07
C VAL A 101 3.79 -1.86 -18.06
N LEU A 102 3.55 -0.68 -17.48
CA LEU A 102 2.22 -0.05 -17.47
C LEU A 102 1.75 0.36 -18.86
N ILE A 103 2.64 0.94 -19.69
CA ILE A 103 2.32 1.29 -21.08
C ILE A 103 2.02 0.01 -21.87
N GLY A 104 2.85 -1.03 -21.73
CA GLY A 104 2.63 -2.32 -22.36
C GLY A 104 1.32 -2.98 -21.92
N PHE A 105 1.00 -2.91 -20.64
CA PHE A 105 -0.26 -3.42 -20.10
C PHE A 105 -1.47 -2.62 -20.60
N GLY A 106 -1.38 -1.28 -20.62
CA GLY A 106 -2.42 -0.40 -21.14
C GLY A 106 -2.67 -0.59 -22.63
N LEU A 107 -1.61 -0.72 -23.42
CA LEU A 107 -1.69 -1.09 -24.84
C LEU A 107 -2.35 -2.46 -25.01
N ARG A 108 -1.91 -3.46 -24.24
CA ARG A 108 -2.53 -4.79 -24.28
C ARG A 108 -4.00 -4.74 -23.93
N LEU A 109 -4.40 -3.95 -22.94
CA LEU A 109 -5.80 -3.80 -22.53
C LEU A 109 -6.63 -3.06 -23.60
N ALA A 110 -6.07 -2.03 -24.23
CA ALA A 110 -6.74 -1.28 -25.29
C ALA A 110 -6.86 -2.08 -26.59
N LEU A 111 -5.88 -2.94 -26.90
CA LEU A 111 -5.84 -3.80 -28.07
C LEU A 111 -6.49 -5.16 -27.85
N LEU A 112 -6.72 -5.56 -26.59
CA LEU A 112 -7.56 -6.69 -26.25
C LEU A 112 -8.96 -6.38 -26.82
N PRO A 113 -9.47 -7.21 -27.75
CA PRO A 113 -10.80 -7.05 -28.29
C PRO A 113 -11.75 -7.01 -27.11
N HIS A 114 -12.56 -5.95 -27.03
CA HIS A 114 -13.64 -5.90 -26.06
C HIS A 114 -14.53 -7.09 -26.39
N ALA A 115 -14.38 -8.18 -25.63
CA ALA A 115 -15.25 -9.33 -25.72
C ALA A 115 -16.67 -8.79 -25.53
N ARG A 116 -17.43 -8.80 -26.63
CA ARG A 116 -18.86 -8.56 -26.63
C ARG A 116 -19.56 -9.62 -25.80
#